data_AF-A0A4Q5QP64-F1
#
_entry.id   AF-A0A4Q5QP64-F1
#
_cell.length_a   1.000
_cell.length_b   1.000
_cell.length_c   1.000
_cell.angle_alpha   90.00
_cell.angle_beta   90.00
_cell.angle_gamma   90.00
#
_symmetry.space_group_name_H-M   'P 1'
#
loop_
_entity.id
_entity.type
_entity.pdbx_description
1 polymer ?
#
loop_
_entity_poly.entity_id
_entity_poly.type
_entity_poly.pdbx_seq_one_letter_code
_entity_poly.pdbx_strand_id
1 'polypeptide(L)' 'MPRPRPVVFGLYAWSPDYGYSYLHPANRRSFEWLHPVGKVFEKVSDLDDDSEWITLRYDEQQFLVRGELFKEIYN' A
#
# COMPACT_ATOMS: atom_id res chain seq x y z
N MET A 1 -16.36 22.03 -0.22
CA MET A 1 -15.00 21.55 0.09
C MET A 1 -15.09 20.07 0.39
N PRO A 2 -14.38 19.17 -0.31
CA PRO A 2 -14.32 17.77 0.10
C PRO A 2 -13.69 17.71 1.49
N ARG A 3 -14.32 16.98 2.41
CA ARG A 3 -13.77 16.81 3.76
C ARG A 3 -12.40 16.13 3.64
N PRO A 4 -11.36 16.57 4.38
CA PRO A 4 -10.10 15.84 4.41
C PRO A 4 -10.42 14.42 4.91
N ARG A 5 -10.16 13.42 4.07
CA ARG A 5 -10.25 12.02 4.49
C ARG A 5 -9.23 11.80 5.62
N PRO A 6 -9.57 11.03 6.66
CA PRO A 6 -8.61 10.71 7.70
C PRO A 6 -7.39 10.05 7.06
N VAL A 7 -6.21 10.54 7.40
CA VAL A 7 -4.95 9.95 6.93
C VAL A 7 -4.76 8.65 7.71
N VAL A 8 -4.81 7.53 7.01
CA VAL A 8 -4.62 6.20 7.59
C VAL A 8 -3.19 5.76 7.34
N PHE A 9 -2.47 5.40 8.40
CA PHE A 9 -1.13 4.86 8.31
C PHE A 9 -1.13 3.37 8.60
N GLY A 10 -0.20 2.64 7.99
CA GLY A 10 -0.07 1.21 8.20
C GLY A 10 1.25 0.65 7.72
N LEU A 11 1.47 -0.62 8.03
CA LEU A 11 2.61 -1.40 7.57
C LEU A 11 2.16 -2.30 6.42
N TYR A 12 3.07 -2.59 5.50
CA TYR A 12 2.83 -3.54 4.42
C TYR A 12 3.86 -4.67 4.47
N ALA A 13 3.41 -5.87 4.82
CA ALA A 13 4.28 -7.01 5.14
C ALA A 13 4.68 -7.85 3.91
N TRP A 14 4.79 -7.24 2.73
CA TRP A 14 5.17 -7.95 1.52
C TRP A 14 6.69 -8.15 1.43
N SER A 15 7.10 -9.34 1.00
CA SER A 15 8.47 -9.67 0.60
C SER A 15 8.46 -10.44 -0.72
N PRO A 16 9.60 -10.54 -1.43
CA PRO A 16 9.71 -11.33 -2.65
C PRO A 16 9.26 -12.79 -2.51
N ASP A 17 9.35 -13.36 -1.30
CA ASP A 17 8.92 -14.74 -0.98
C ASP A 17 7.40 -14.95 -1.13
N TYR A 18 6.60 -13.88 -0.97
CA TYR A 18 5.14 -13.91 -1.18
C TYR A 18 4.75 -13.88 -2.67
N GLY A 19 5.71 -13.62 -3.56
CA GLY A 19 5.48 -13.46 -4.99
C GLY A 19 4.79 -12.15 -5.37
N TYR A 20 4.58 -11.96 -6.68
CA TYR A 20 4.15 -10.67 -7.24
C TYR A 20 2.64 -10.51 -7.45
N SER A 21 1.84 -11.47 -6.99
CA SER A 21 0.37 -11.44 -7.12
C SER A 21 -0.27 -10.31 -6.29
N TYR A 22 0.42 -9.88 -5.24
CA TYR A 22 0.01 -8.80 -4.34
C TYR A 22 0.36 -7.39 -4.84
N LEU A 23 1.16 -7.30 -5.91
CA LEU A 23 1.65 -6.03 -6.45
C LEU A 23 1.18 -5.83 -7.88
N HIS A 24 0.70 -4.63 -8.18
CA HIS A 24 0.37 -4.27 -9.55
C HIS A 24 1.63 -4.34 -10.44
N PRO A 25 1.56 -4.88 -11.67
CA PRO A 25 2.74 -5.09 -12.53
C PRO A 25 3.64 -3.86 -12.72
N ALA A 26 3.06 -2.67 -12.78
CA ALA A 26 3.79 -1.41 -12.94
C ALA A 26 4.64 -1.03 -11.70
N ASN A 27 4.31 -1.58 -10.53
CA ASN A 27 4.88 -1.17 -9.25
C ASN A 27 5.84 -2.22 -8.67
N ARG A 28 5.84 -3.45 -9.20
CA ARG A 28 6.64 -4.59 -8.72
C ARG A 28 8.09 -4.24 -8.45
N ARG A 29 8.80 -3.74 -9.47
CA ARG A 29 10.24 -3.47 -9.40
C ARG A 29 10.57 -2.38 -8.38
N SER A 30 9.82 -1.27 -8.40
CA SER A 30 10.03 -0.15 -7.49
C SER A 30 9.71 -0.53 -6.04
N PHE A 31 8.67 -1.32 -5.83
CA PHE A 31 8.26 -1.80 -4.51
C PHE A 31 9.21 -2.85 -3.95
N GLU A 32 9.78 -3.70 -4.81
CA GLU A 32 10.86 -4.63 -4.45
C GLU A 32 12.10 -3.87 -3.96
N TRP A 33 12.54 -2.86 -4.71
CA TRP A 33 13.69 -2.03 -4.32
C TRP A 33 13.45 -1.20 -3.08
N LEU A 34 12.18 -0.89 -2.78
CA LEU A 34 11.82 -0.16 -1.57
C LEU A 34 12.07 -0.99 -0.30
N HIS A 35 12.04 -2.32 -0.35
CA HIS A 35 12.06 -3.19 0.84
C HIS A 35 10.98 -2.75 1.87
N PRO A 36 9.69 -3.04 1.62
CA PRO A 36 8.57 -2.41 2.32
C PRO A 36 8.36 -2.91 3.76
N VAL A 37 8.94 -4.06 4.13
CA VAL A 37 8.82 -4.62 5.48
C VAL A 37 9.40 -3.64 6.50
N GLY A 38 8.57 -3.28 7.50
CA GLY A 38 8.95 -2.33 8.55
C GLY A 38 8.86 -0.86 8.17
N LYS A 39 8.47 -0.53 6.93
CA LYS A 39 8.17 0.84 6.51
C LYS A 39 6.71 1.20 6.75
N VAL A 40 6.48 2.45 7.15
CA VAL A 40 5.14 3.01 7.35
C VAL A 40 4.66 3.65 6.07
N PHE A 41 3.50 3.20 5.60
CA PHE A 41 2.82 3.70 4.41
C PHE A 41 1.60 4.49 4.81
N GLU A 42 1.28 5.50 4.01
CA GLU A 42 0.00 6.18 4.05
C GLU A 42 -0.96 5.50 3.07
N LYS A 43 -2.14 5.12 3.55
CA LYS A 43 -3.21 4.61 2.69
C LYS A 43 -3.97 5.80 2.11
N VAL A 44 -3.81 6.01 0.80
CA VAL A 44 -4.36 7.17 0.06
C VAL A 44 -5.78 6.89 -0.42
N SER A 45 -6.08 5.66 -0.80
CA SER A 45 -7.41 5.26 -1.26
C SER A 45 -7.58 3.75 -1.28
N ASP A 46 -8.77 3.28 -0.93
CA ASP A 46 -9.36 2.07 -1.49
C ASP A 46 -9.90 2.43 -2.87
N LEU A 47 -9.39 1.81 -3.93
CA LEU A 47 -9.88 2.06 -5.28
C LEU A 47 -11.21 1.32 -5.44
N ASP A 48 -12.34 1.94 -5.13
CA ASP A 48 -13.68 1.31 -5.08
C ASP A 48 -13.83 0.27 -3.95
N ASP A 49 -14.95 0.31 -3.22
CA ASP A 49 -15.28 -0.61 -2.12
C ASP A 49 -15.27 -2.10 -2.54
N ASP A 50 -15.36 -2.39 -3.84
CA ASP A 50 -15.36 -3.75 -4.42
C ASP A 50 -13.98 -4.21 -4.93
N SER A 51 -12.94 -3.39 -4.86
CA SER A 51 -11.61 -3.76 -5.34
C SER A 51 -10.71 -4.23 -4.22
N GLU A 52 -10.03 -5.36 -4.43
CA GLU A 52 -8.98 -5.85 -3.52
C GLU A 52 -7.73 -4.94 -3.50
N TRP A 53 -7.69 -3.90 -4.35
CA TRP A 53 -6.54 -3.02 -4.54
C TRP A 53 -6.66 -1.74 -3.73
N ILE A 54 -5.56 -1.41 -3.05
CA ILE A 54 -5.38 -0.18 -2.31
C ILE A 54 -4.17 0.59 -2.85
N THR A 55 -4.23 1.91 -2.70
CA THR A 55 -3.12 2.80 -3.02
C THR A 55 -2.38 3.16 -1.74
N LEU A 56 -1.13 2.73 -1.66
CA LEU A 56 -0.19 3.13 -0.61
C LEU A 56 0.75 4.22 -1.12
N ARG A 57 1.00 5.23 -0.30
CA ARG A 57 2.02 6.24 -0.54
C ARG A 57 3.17 6.04 0.44
N TYR A 58 4.38 6.12 -0.10
CA TYR A 58 5.60 6.23 0.67
C TYR A 58 6.48 7.29 0.03
N ASP A 59 6.84 8.31 0.80
CA ASP A 59 7.56 9.47 0.29
C ASP A 59 6.80 10.13 -0.88
N GLU A 60 7.42 10.34 -2.04
CA GLU A 60 6.77 10.89 -3.24
C GLU A 60 6.17 9.81 -4.16
N GLN A 61 6.29 8.52 -3.82
CA GLN A 61 5.87 7.41 -4.66
C GLN A 61 4.52 6.82 -4.22
N GLN A 62 3.73 6.39 -5.20
CA GLN A 62 2.45 5.70 -4.98
C GLN A 62 2.51 4.28 -5.53
N PHE A 63 1.91 3.36 -4.78
CA PHE A 63 1.94 1.93 -5.03
C PHE A 63 0.55 1.34 -4.99
N LEU A 64 0.16 0.70 -6.09
CA LEU A 64 -1.06 -0.07 -6.16
C LEU A 64 -0.77 -1.50 -5.73
N VAL A 65 -1.34 -1.91 -4.60
CA VAL A 65 -1.07 -3.20 -3.95
C VAL A 65 -2.36 -3.82 -3.44
N ARG A 66 -2.36 -5.13 -3.20
CA ARG A 66 -3.51 -5.80 -2.58
C ARG A 66 -3.63 -5.41 -1.11
N GLY A 67 -4.83 -5.11 -0.63
CA GLY A 67 -5.09 -4.71 0.75
C GLY A 67 -4.85 -5.80 1.80
N GLU A 68 -4.81 -7.08 1.39
CA GLU A 68 -4.67 -8.24 2.28
C GLU A 68 -3.43 -8.18 3.20
N LEU A 69 -2.31 -7.63 2.71
CA LEU A 69 -1.06 -7.54 3.47
C LEU A 69 -0.90 -6.19 4.20
N PHE A 70 -1.88 -5.30 4.09
CA PHE A 70 -1.84 -4.00 4.74
C PHE A 70 -2.42 -4.09 6.15
N LYS A 71 -1.64 -3.62 7.12
CA LYS A 71 -2.05 -3.58 8.51
C LYS A 71 -2.03 -2.13 9.01
N GLU A 72 -3.22 -1.61 9.30
CA GLU A 72 -3.38 -0.30 9.91
C GLU A 72 -2.71 -0.24 11.28
N ILE A 73 -2.00 0.86 11.54
CA ILE A 73 -1.46 1.18 12.86
C ILE A 73 -2.40 2.19 13.50
N TYR A 74 -3.17 1.74 14.50
CA TYR A 74 -3.96 2.63 15.33
C TYR A 74 -3.08 3.17 16.46
N ASN A 75 -3.16 4.48 16.69
CA ASN A 75 -2.57 5.14 17.85
C ASN A 75 -3.63 5.36 18.93
#